data_AF-A0A8J5GGY7-F1
#
_entry.id   AF-A0A8J5GGY7-F1
#
_cell.length_a   1.000
_cell.length_b   1.000
_cell.length_c   1.000
_cell.angle_alpha   90.00
_cell.angle_beta   90.00
_cell.angle_gamma   90.00
#
_symmetry.space_group_name_H-M   'P 1'
#
loop_
_entity.id
_entity.type
_entity.pdbx_description
1 polymer ?
#
loop_
_entity_poly.entity_id
_entity_poly.type
_entity_poly.pdbx_seq_one_letter_code
_entity_poly.pdbx_strand_id
1 'polypeptide(L)'
;MVGYHGLSRNIELEIRQWADRRVFRPLSLATIAGEGQAGILIKHVATDARFQKCVPFATSIAARMMSSEASLLSGTTEEKEFKGHDMLAPFTAGWQSTDLHPLVIEKSEGSFVYDINGKKYLDALAGLWSTSLGGNEPRLIAAATTQLNELPFYHSFWNRTTKPSLDLAKEILDIFTSRKMGKVFFTNSGSEANDSQVKLVWYYNNALGRPNKKKIIARYKSYHGSTLVAASLSGLPALHQKFDLPAPFVLHTDCPHYWRFHLPGETEEEFSTRLANNLENLILKEGPDTIAAFIAEPVMGAGGVILPPKTYFEKVSIVGSQFSLLSI
;
A
#
# COMPACT_ATOMS: atom_id res chain seq x y z
N MET A 1 1.95 -6.97 -61.62
CA MET A 1 0.99 -7.86 -62.31
C MET A 1 0.07 -8.42 -61.24
N VAL A 2 -1.23 -8.23 -61.42
CA VAL A 2 -2.38 -8.69 -60.59
C VAL A 2 -2.59 -7.96 -59.26
N GLY A 3 -3.66 -7.14 -59.22
CA GLY A 3 -4.31 -6.64 -58.01
C GLY A 3 -5.70 -7.25 -57.85
N TYR A 4 -6.42 -6.89 -56.78
CA TYR A 4 -7.89 -7.06 -56.67
C TYR A 4 -8.49 -6.02 -55.70
N HIS A 5 -9.56 -5.37 -56.17
CA HIS A 5 -10.60 -4.64 -55.42
C HIS A 5 -11.26 -5.57 -54.35
N GLY A 6 -11.85 -5.14 -53.23
CA GLY A 6 -12.82 -4.06 -52.99
C GLY A 6 -14.25 -4.65 -52.93
N LEU A 7 -14.84 -4.80 -51.73
CA LEU A 7 -16.28 -4.99 -51.44
C LEU A 7 -16.50 -4.88 -49.91
N SER A 8 -17.05 -3.76 -49.44
CA SER A 8 -18.45 -3.53 -48.96
C SER A 8 -18.61 -3.79 -47.45
N ARG A 9 -18.78 -2.77 -46.62
CA ARG A 9 -20.08 -2.10 -46.33
C ARG A 9 -21.20 -3.10 -46.07
N ASN A 10 -21.49 -3.36 -44.79
CA ASN A 10 -22.81 -3.59 -44.19
C ASN A 10 -22.60 -4.12 -42.77
N ILE A 11 -22.84 -3.29 -41.75
CA ILE A 11 -23.37 -3.58 -40.39
C ILE A 11 -23.47 -2.21 -39.68
N GLU A 12 -24.20 -1.30 -40.33
CA GLU A 12 -24.81 -0.12 -39.70
C GLU A 12 -26.25 -0.18 -40.17
N LEU A 13 -27.13 -0.81 -39.38
CA LEU A 13 -28.61 -0.73 -39.39
C LEU A 13 -29.15 -1.98 -38.68
N GLU A 14 -29.55 -1.79 -37.41
CA GLU A 14 -30.21 -2.71 -36.45
C GLU A 14 -29.40 -2.62 -35.14
N ILE A 15 -29.63 -1.66 -34.23
CA ILE A 15 -30.72 -1.66 -33.25
C ILE A 15 -30.87 -0.21 -32.76
N ARG A 16 -31.71 0.56 -33.47
CA ARG A 16 -32.29 1.82 -33.00
C ARG A 16 -33.80 1.66 -33.04
N GLN A 17 -34.36 1.00 -32.05
CA GLN A 17 -35.79 1.00 -31.75
C GLN A 17 -35.96 0.50 -30.31
N TRP A 18 -36.00 1.43 -29.35
CA TRP A 18 -36.91 1.36 -28.19
C TRP A 18 -36.76 2.66 -27.37
N ALA A 19 -37.57 3.64 -27.75
CA ALA A 19 -37.93 4.76 -26.91
C ALA A 19 -39.45 4.83 -26.94
N ASP A 20 -40.13 4.46 -25.85
CA ASP A 20 -41.25 5.26 -25.36
C ASP A 20 -41.69 4.90 -23.94
N ARG A 21 -41.91 5.98 -23.16
CA ARG A 21 -42.85 6.16 -22.04
C ARG A 21 -43.01 5.06 -20.98
N ARG A 22 -42.74 5.47 -19.72
CA ARG A 22 -43.82 5.65 -18.73
C ARG A 22 -43.38 6.48 -17.50
N VAL A 23 -44.17 7.51 -17.27
CA VAL A 23 -44.24 8.40 -16.11
C VAL A 23 -44.76 7.63 -14.90
N PHE A 24 -44.22 7.86 -13.69
CA PHE A 24 -44.98 7.97 -12.42
C PHE A 24 -44.07 8.41 -11.25
N ARG A 25 -44.41 9.55 -10.62
CA ARG A 25 -44.06 9.94 -9.23
C ARG A 25 -45.30 9.68 -8.35
N PRO A 26 -45.15 9.41 -7.04
CA PRO A 26 -45.42 10.45 -6.00
C PRO A 26 -44.37 10.42 -4.85
N LEU A 27 -43.87 11.55 -4.35
CA LEU A 27 -44.37 12.45 -3.27
C LEU A 27 -43.99 12.05 -1.82
N SER A 28 -43.39 13.05 -1.15
CA SER A 28 -42.85 13.27 0.20
C SER A 28 -43.52 12.65 1.44
N LEU A 29 -42.71 12.52 2.51
CA LEU A 29 -43.06 13.07 3.83
C LEU A 29 -41.80 13.32 4.69
N ALA A 30 -41.65 14.56 5.15
CA ALA A 30 -40.76 14.97 6.23
C ALA A 30 -41.63 15.23 7.47
N THR A 31 -41.13 14.94 8.67
CA THR A 31 -41.59 15.59 9.91
C THR A 31 -40.46 15.61 10.94
N ILE A 32 -40.32 16.79 11.55
CA ILE A 32 -39.42 17.22 12.63
C ILE A 32 -40.22 17.18 13.96
N ALA A 33 -39.57 16.80 15.06
CA ALA A 33 -39.73 17.29 16.45
C ALA A 33 -39.00 16.30 17.39
N GLY A 34 -38.25 16.64 18.43
CA GLY A 34 -38.10 17.87 19.23
C GLY A 34 -38.20 17.51 20.73
N GLU A 35 -37.24 17.98 21.53
CA GLU A 35 -37.22 18.06 23.03
C GLU A 35 -36.92 16.77 23.83
N GLY A 36 -36.19 16.78 24.96
CA GLY A 36 -35.77 17.87 25.86
C GLY A 36 -34.74 17.44 26.94
N GLN A 37 -34.30 18.45 27.70
CA GLN A 37 -33.26 18.47 28.76
C GLN A 37 -33.69 17.90 30.13
N ALA A 38 -32.69 17.85 31.04
CA ALA A 38 -32.71 17.91 32.53
C ALA A 38 -32.33 16.58 33.23
N GLY A 39 -31.54 16.50 34.31
CA GLY A 39 -30.97 17.48 35.25
C GLY A 39 -29.93 16.80 36.18
N ILE A 40 -28.95 17.52 36.73
CA ILE A 40 -28.87 18.06 38.13
C ILE A 40 -28.23 17.10 39.17
N LEU A 41 -26.98 17.44 39.55
CA LEU A 41 -26.47 17.78 40.91
C LEU A 41 -26.75 16.86 42.12
N ILE A 42 -25.72 16.35 42.82
CA ILE A 42 -25.64 16.24 44.31
C ILE A 42 -24.18 16.39 44.82
N LYS A 43 -24.05 17.08 45.97
CA LYS A 43 -22.85 17.55 46.70
C LYS A 43 -22.36 16.58 47.81
N HIS A 44 -21.06 16.68 48.12
CA HIS A 44 -20.31 16.55 49.40
C HIS A 44 -20.98 15.97 50.67
N VAL A 45 -20.27 15.05 51.35
CA VAL A 45 -20.15 14.95 52.83
C VAL A 45 -18.74 14.46 53.21
N ALA A 46 -18.17 15.05 54.26
CA ALA A 46 -16.84 14.78 54.80
C ALA A 46 -16.87 13.95 56.11
N THR A 47 -15.69 13.41 56.45
CA THR A 47 -15.18 12.97 57.78
C THR A 47 -15.86 11.80 58.50
N ASP A 48 -15.11 10.70 58.74
CA ASP A 48 -14.54 10.44 60.08
C ASP A 48 -13.44 9.36 60.03
N ALA A 49 -12.43 9.50 60.90
CA ALA A 49 -11.32 8.58 61.05
C ALA A 49 -11.38 7.93 62.44
N ARG A 50 -11.50 6.59 62.48
CA ARG A 50 -11.05 5.68 63.54
C ARG A 50 -11.65 4.29 63.30
N PHE A 51 -10.84 3.33 62.85
CA PHE A 51 -10.71 2.01 63.46
C PHE A 51 -9.70 1.19 62.65
N GLN A 52 -8.62 0.83 63.32
CA GLN A 52 -7.49 0.08 62.81
C GLN A 52 -7.71 -1.40 63.18
N LYS A 53 -7.46 -2.32 62.22
CA LYS A 53 -6.84 -3.67 62.36
C LYS A 53 -7.59 -4.85 61.72
N CYS A 54 -6.78 -5.74 61.12
CA CYS A 54 -7.04 -7.03 60.45
C CYS A 54 -7.60 -6.86 59.03
N VAL A 55 -6.87 -7.12 57.93
CA VAL A 55 -6.12 -8.33 57.52
C VAL A 55 -5.09 -7.93 56.44
N PRO A 56 -3.84 -8.46 56.42
CA PRO A 56 -2.91 -8.21 55.31
C PRO A 56 -3.26 -9.11 54.13
N PHE A 57 -2.96 -8.65 52.91
CA PHE A 57 -3.07 -9.41 51.64
C PHE A 57 -4.39 -9.23 50.86
N ALA A 58 -4.67 -8.01 50.35
CA ALA A 58 -5.45 -7.80 49.10
C ALA A 58 -5.56 -6.31 48.69
N THR A 59 -4.48 -5.52 48.68
CA THR A 59 -4.52 -4.17 48.06
C THR A 59 -3.14 -3.73 47.58
N SER A 60 -2.62 -4.36 46.53
CA SER A 60 -1.52 -3.77 45.74
C SER A 60 -1.85 -3.58 44.25
N ILE A 61 -3.11 -3.76 43.85
CA ILE A 61 -3.50 -3.66 42.42
C ILE A 61 -4.55 -2.56 42.17
N ALA A 62 -5.27 -2.06 43.18
CA ALA A 62 -6.33 -1.05 42.96
C ALA A 62 -5.95 0.40 43.32
N ALA A 63 -4.83 0.66 44.00
CA ALA A 63 -4.46 2.02 44.42
C ALA A 63 -3.56 2.79 43.42
N ARG A 64 -3.35 2.26 42.21
CA ARG A 64 -2.57 2.93 41.14
C ARG A 64 -3.42 3.61 40.07
N MET A 65 -4.74 3.70 40.26
CA MET A 65 -5.67 4.25 39.26
C MET A 65 -6.29 5.62 39.58
N MET A 66 -6.05 6.21 40.75
CA MET A 66 -6.56 7.56 41.07
C MET A 66 -5.64 8.24 42.08
N SER A 67 -4.56 8.86 41.62
CA SER A 67 -3.82 9.86 42.39
C SER A 67 -3.22 10.87 41.42
N SER A 68 -3.74 12.10 41.49
CA SER A 68 -3.32 13.25 40.71
C SER A 68 -2.62 14.28 41.61
N GLU A 69 -1.66 13.85 42.42
CA GLU A 69 -0.80 14.78 43.16
C GLU A 69 0.63 14.71 42.63
N ALA A 70 0.95 15.69 41.78
CA ALA A 70 2.32 15.98 41.39
C ALA A 70 3.06 16.57 42.59
N SER A 71 3.96 15.79 43.18
CA SER A 71 4.93 16.32 44.14
C SER A 71 5.90 17.24 43.39
N LEU A 72 5.79 18.54 43.65
CA LEU A 72 6.73 19.57 43.23
C LEU A 72 8.07 19.37 43.96
N LEU A 73 9.03 18.77 43.26
CA LEU A 73 10.45 18.92 43.57
C LEU A 73 11.04 19.92 42.59
N SER A 74 11.42 21.08 43.11
CA SER A 74 12.21 22.09 42.41
C SER A 74 13.62 21.55 42.17
N GLY A 75 13.84 21.00 40.99
CA GLY A 75 15.16 20.71 40.42
C GLY A 75 15.27 21.46 39.09
N THR A 76 16.43 22.08 38.89
CA THR A 76 16.93 22.81 37.71
C THR A 76 16.26 22.48 36.38
N THR A 77 15.96 23.52 35.60
CA THR A 77 15.51 23.49 34.20
C THR A 77 16.36 22.55 33.33
N GLU A 78 15.94 21.30 33.24
CA GLU A 78 16.14 20.47 32.05
C GLU A 78 14.92 20.70 31.16
N GLU A 79 15.14 21.40 30.04
CA GLU A 79 14.17 21.46 28.96
C GLU A 79 13.72 20.03 28.62
N LYS A 80 12.43 19.86 28.31
CA LYS A 80 11.81 18.56 28.02
C LYS A 80 12.57 17.81 26.91
N GLU A 81 13.57 17.05 27.29
CA GLU A 81 14.32 16.17 26.42
C GLU A 81 13.35 15.10 25.89
N PHE A 82 13.33 14.92 24.58
CA PHE A 82 12.52 13.89 23.95
C PHE A 82 13.11 12.54 24.39
N LYS A 83 12.50 11.90 25.39
CA LYS A 83 12.94 10.58 25.88
C LYS A 83 12.75 9.57 24.76
N GLY A 84 13.83 8.94 24.29
CA GLY A 84 13.83 7.98 23.17
C GLY A 84 15.13 8.02 22.38
N HIS A 85 15.14 7.42 21.20
CA HIS A 85 16.24 7.54 20.23
C HIS A 85 15.99 8.65 19.21
N ASP A 86 17.05 9.25 18.65
CA ASP A 86 16.95 10.42 17.75
C ASP A 86 16.36 10.12 16.36
N MET A 87 16.16 8.84 16.02
CA MET A 87 15.61 8.43 14.74
C MET A 87 14.09 8.54 14.69
N LEU A 88 13.56 9.24 13.67
CA LEU A 88 12.17 9.10 13.26
C LEU A 88 11.98 7.76 12.54
N ALA A 89 11.70 6.71 13.30
CA ALA A 89 11.68 5.35 12.78
C ALA A 89 10.47 5.12 11.84
N PRO A 90 10.68 4.55 10.63
CA PRO A 90 9.61 4.30 9.68
C PRO A 90 8.66 3.23 10.23
N PHE A 91 7.36 3.36 9.96
CA PHE A 91 6.31 2.42 10.39
C PHE A 91 6.35 2.05 11.88
N THR A 92 6.83 2.96 12.72
CA THR A 92 6.93 2.78 14.17
C THR A 92 5.87 3.65 14.86
N ALA A 93 5.13 3.07 15.80
CA ALA A 93 4.13 3.86 16.53
C ALA A 93 4.84 4.90 17.41
N GLY A 94 4.36 6.15 17.43
CA GLY A 94 5.10 7.24 18.10
C GLY A 94 5.41 7.01 19.58
N TRP A 95 4.61 6.20 20.29
CA TRP A 95 4.91 5.81 21.67
C TRP A 95 6.09 4.83 21.78
N GLN A 96 6.34 3.99 20.77
CA GLN A 96 7.51 3.09 20.74
C GLN A 96 8.81 3.87 20.53
N SER A 97 8.76 5.02 19.85
CA SER A 97 9.92 5.89 19.69
C SER A 97 10.43 6.49 21.00
N THR A 98 9.68 6.35 22.10
CA THR A 98 10.11 6.78 23.43
C THR A 98 10.87 5.72 24.22
N ASP A 99 11.03 4.52 23.65
CA ASP A 99 11.84 3.47 24.26
C ASP A 99 13.32 3.88 24.28
N LEU A 100 13.93 3.86 25.46
CA LEU A 100 15.34 4.16 25.68
C LEU A 100 16.26 2.97 25.33
N HIS A 101 15.67 1.80 25.11
CA HIS A 101 16.38 0.55 24.85
C HIS A 101 15.80 -0.16 23.61
N PRO A 102 15.81 0.49 22.43
CA PRO A 102 15.34 -0.16 21.21
C PRO A 102 16.17 -1.42 20.92
N LEU A 103 15.57 -2.38 20.20
CA LEU A 103 16.32 -3.53 19.70
C LEU A 103 17.31 -3.07 18.62
N VAL A 104 18.59 -3.01 18.97
CA VAL A 104 19.66 -2.65 18.03
C VAL A 104 20.30 -3.91 17.47
N ILE A 105 20.15 -4.13 16.17
CA ILE A 105 20.81 -5.23 15.45
C ILE A 105 22.24 -4.82 15.08
N GLU A 106 23.22 -5.65 15.43
CA GLU A 106 24.64 -5.38 15.23
C GLU A 106 25.21 -6.08 13.99
N LYS A 107 24.84 -7.34 13.76
CA LYS A 107 25.38 -8.15 12.66
C LYS A 107 24.39 -9.20 12.15
N SER A 108 24.66 -9.71 10.97
CA SER A 108 23.87 -10.75 10.30
C SER A 108 24.75 -11.85 9.72
N GLU A 109 24.30 -13.10 9.76
CA GLU A 109 25.01 -14.27 9.22
C GLU A 109 23.98 -15.29 8.69
N GLY A 110 23.97 -15.51 7.38
CA GLY A 110 22.96 -16.36 6.75
C GLY A 110 21.55 -15.85 7.06
N SER A 111 20.67 -16.71 7.57
CA SER A 111 19.30 -16.33 7.97
C SER A 111 19.18 -15.83 9.42
N PHE A 112 20.30 -15.49 10.07
CA PHE A 112 20.30 -15.04 11.46
C PHE A 112 20.80 -13.60 11.60
N VAL A 113 20.27 -12.90 12.60
CA VAL A 113 20.76 -11.60 13.06
C VAL A 113 21.12 -11.66 14.54
N TYR A 114 22.01 -10.79 14.97
CA TYR A 114 22.47 -10.70 16.36
C TYR A 114 22.33 -9.26 16.84
N ASP A 115 21.79 -9.06 18.04
CA ASP A 115 21.76 -7.74 18.66
C ASP A 115 23.09 -7.37 19.33
N ILE A 116 23.21 -6.12 19.77
CA ILE A 116 24.41 -5.59 20.46
C ILE A 116 24.72 -6.28 21.79
N ASN A 117 23.80 -7.08 22.34
CA ASN A 117 24.02 -7.89 23.53
C ASN A 117 24.43 -9.33 23.18
N GLY A 118 24.64 -9.62 21.89
CA GLY A 118 25.04 -10.92 21.37
C GLY A 118 23.90 -11.93 21.24
N LYS A 119 22.64 -11.55 21.49
CA LYS A 119 21.52 -12.48 21.35
C LYS A 119 21.21 -12.73 19.88
N LYS A 120 21.09 -14.02 19.53
CA LYS A 120 20.82 -14.51 18.18
C LYS A 120 19.32 -14.61 17.90
N TYR A 121 18.89 -14.16 16.73
CA TYR A 121 17.52 -14.24 16.25
C TYR A 121 17.49 -14.90 14.87
N LEU A 122 16.50 -15.77 14.63
CA LEU A 122 16.17 -16.21 13.28
C LEU A 122 15.41 -15.07 12.59
N ASP A 123 15.95 -14.59 11.47
CA ASP A 123 15.27 -13.62 10.63
C ASP A 123 14.41 -14.35 9.59
N ALA A 124 13.16 -14.62 9.98
CA ALA A 124 12.19 -15.27 9.12
C ALA A 124 11.55 -14.32 8.08
N LEU A 125 11.94 -13.05 8.04
CA LEU A 125 11.42 -12.02 7.13
C LEU A 125 12.44 -11.56 6.08
N ALA A 126 13.69 -12.03 6.16
CA ALA A 126 14.79 -11.58 5.30
C ALA A 126 14.93 -10.04 5.32
N GLY A 127 15.10 -9.51 6.52
CA GLY A 127 15.07 -8.10 6.89
C GLY A 127 13.67 -7.54 6.71
N LEU A 128 13.37 -7.16 5.48
CA LEU A 128 12.04 -6.79 5.03
C LEU A 128 11.86 -7.24 3.58
N TRP A 129 11.80 -8.56 3.38
CA TRP A 129 11.60 -9.23 2.08
C TRP A 129 12.74 -9.04 1.06
N SER A 130 13.92 -8.59 1.48
CA SER A 130 14.98 -8.13 0.57
C SER A 130 16.30 -8.88 0.68
N THR A 131 16.63 -9.48 1.83
CA THR A 131 17.92 -10.15 2.04
C THR A 131 17.86 -11.64 1.68
N SER A 132 17.42 -11.97 0.46
CA SER A 132 17.17 -13.36 0.04
C SER A 132 18.41 -14.26 0.01
N LEU A 133 19.61 -13.67 -0.10
CA LEU A 133 20.89 -14.40 -0.03
C LEU A 133 21.47 -14.48 1.39
N GLY A 134 20.74 -13.97 2.38
CA GLY A 134 21.19 -13.91 3.77
C GLY A 134 22.20 -12.80 4.08
N GLY A 135 22.50 -12.66 5.36
CA GLY A 135 23.48 -11.73 5.89
C GLY A 135 24.91 -12.19 5.67
N ASN A 136 25.81 -11.23 5.42
CA ASN A 136 27.26 -11.44 5.29
C ASN A 136 27.66 -12.40 4.15
N GLU A 137 26.99 -12.33 2.99
CA GLU A 137 27.35 -13.10 1.78
C GLU A 137 28.68 -12.60 1.18
N PRO A 138 29.78 -13.38 1.22
CA PRO A 138 31.10 -12.90 0.85
C PRO A 138 31.22 -12.44 -0.60
N ARG A 139 30.48 -13.07 -1.53
CA ARG A 139 30.50 -12.68 -2.95
C ARG A 139 29.94 -11.28 -3.18
N LEU A 140 28.87 -10.92 -2.46
CA LEU A 140 28.27 -9.57 -2.55
C LEU A 140 29.22 -8.52 -1.99
N ILE A 141 29.85 -8.81 -0.85
CA ILE A 141 30.83 -7.90 -0.22
C ILE A 141 32.03 -7.67 -1.15
N ALA A 142 32.58 -8.73 -1.73
CA ALA A 142 33.70 -8.65 -2.66
C ALA A 142 33.34 -7.83 -3.92
N ALA A 143 32.17 -8.08 -4.51
CA ALA A 143 31.68 -7.34 -5.68
C ALA A 143 31.49 -5.85 -5.38
N ALA A 144 30.83 -5.52 -4.25
CA ALA A 144 30.62 -4.14 -3.83
C ALA A 144 31.94 -3.42 -3.55
N THR A 145 32.85 -4.05 -2.80
CA THR A 145 34.17 -3.48 -2.46
C THR A 145 35.01 -3.23 -3.71
N THR A 146 35.00 -4.16 -4.66
CA THR A 146 35.70 -4.00 -5.95
C THR A 146 35.17 -2.78 -6.71
N GLN A 147 33.85 -2.68 -6.88
CA GLN A 147 33.24 -1.56 -7.59
C GLN A 147 33.45 -0.21 -6.86
N LEU A 148 33.39 -0.19 -5.52
CA LEU A 148 33.65 1.02 -4.74
C LEU A 148 35.09 1.51 -4.88
N ASN A 149 36.07 0.61 -4.96
CA ASN A 149 37.47 0.99 -5.18
C ASN A 149 37.74 1.49 -6.61
N GLU A 150 36.96 1.04 -7.59
CA GLU A 150 37.12 1.46 -9.00
C GLU A 150 36.34 2.74 -9.34
N LEU A 151 35.06 2.78 -9.01
CA LEU A 151 34.19 3.94 -9.22
C LEU A 151 33.02 3.89 -8.23
N PRO A 152 33.09 4.64 -7.10
CA PRO A 152 32.05 4.63 -6.08
C PRO A 152 30.69 5.13 -6.58
N PHE A 153 30.70 6.12 -7.48
CA PHE A 153 29.48 6.71 -8.02
C PHE A 153 29.74 7.49 -9.31
N TYR A 154 28.81 7.37 -10.25
CA TYR A 154 28.60 8.32 -11.34
C TYR A 154 27.15 8.27 -11.80
N HIS A 155 26.65 9.36 -12.40
CA HIS A 155 25.24 9.46 -12.81
C HIS A 155 24.98 8.83 -14.19
N SER A 156 23.70 8.58 -14.50
CA SER A 156 23.25 7.98 -15.77
C SER A 156 22.49 8.95 -16.68
N PHE A 157 22.92 10.22 -16.75
CA PHE A 157 22.26 11.26 -17.56
C PHE A 157 23.03 11.56 -18.85
N TRP A 158 22.31 12.07 -19.86
CA TRP A 158 22.88 12.48 -21.16
C TRP A 158 23.72 11.39 -21.86
N ASN A 159 23.20 10.15 -21.86
CA ASN A 159 23.86 8.99 -22.47
C ASN A 159 25.27 8.70 -21.92
N ARG A 160 25.49 9.05 -20.65
CA ARG A 160 26.64 8.59 -19.84
C ARG A 160 26.10 7.59 -18.85
N THR A 161 26.84 6.53 -18.56
CA THR A 161 26.47 5.50 -17.60
C THR A 161 27.70 4.66 -17.25
N THR A 162 27.54 3.72 -16.33
CA THR A 162 28.59 2.80 -15.89
C THR A 162 28.42 1.44 -16.56
N LYS A 163 29.53 0.71 -16.73
CA LYS A 163 29.51 -0.66 -17.26
C LYS A 163 28.61 -1.60 -16.43
N PRO A 164 28.63 -1.61 -15.08
CA PRO A 164 27.70 -2.40 -14.28
C PRO A 164 26.23 -2.12 -14.58
N SER A 165 25.86 -0.86 -14.83
CA SER A 165 24.46 -0.51 -15.16
C SER A 165 24.03 -1.07 -16.52
N LEU A 166 24.93 -1.05 -17.51
CA LEU A 166 24.67 -1.63 -18.84
C LEU A 166 24.55 -3.16 -18.77
N ASP A 167 25.48 -3.80 -18.06
CA ASP A 167 25.51 -5.25 -17.89
C ASP A 167 24.23 -5.73 -17.15
N LEU A 168 23.86 -5.05 -16.06
CA LEU A 168 22.65 -5.37 -15.30
C LEU A 168 21.36 -5.16 -16.12
N ALA A 169 21.29 -4.08 -16.91
CA ALA A 169 20.13 -3.84 -17.76
C ALA A 169 19.93 -4.95 -18.80
N LYS A 170 21.03 -5.45 -19.38
CA LYS A 170 20.99 -6.58 -20.29
C LYS A 170 20.56 -7.86 -19.57
N GLU A 171 21.17 -8.17 -18.44
CA GLU A 171 20.88 -9.37 -17.66
C GLU A 171 19.42 -9.45 -17.22
N ILE A 172 18.84 -8.33 -16.73
CA ILE A 172 17.41 -8.27 -16.38
C ILE A 172 16.51 -8.60 -17.57
N LEU A 173 16.83 -8.07 -18.76
CA LEU A 173 16.05 -8.33 -19.97
C LEU A 173 16.17 -9.79 -20.42
N ASP A 174 17.33 -10.41 -20.23
CA ASP A 174 17.56 -11.82 -20.57
C ASP A 174 16.87 -12.77 -19.57
N ILE A 175 16.84 -12.43 -18.27
CA ILE A 175 16.17 -13.20 -17.22
C ILE A 175 14.64 -13.15 -17.38
N PHE A 176 14.09 -12.00 -17.74
CA PHE A 176 12.65 -11.79 -17.79
C PHE A 176 12.05 -12.30 -19.10
N THR A 177 11.68 -13.58 -19.13
CA THR A 177 11.23 -14.29 -20.34
C THR A 177 9.70 -14.36 -20.51
N SER A 178 8.92 -13.98 -19.49
CA SER A 178 7.45 -14.12 -19.50
C SER A 178 6.76 -13.22 -20.53
N ARG A 179 7.36 -12.08 -20.86
CA ARG A 179 6.99 -11.23 -22.00
C ARG A 179 8.21 -10.47 -22.49
N LYS A 180 8.24 -10.13 -23.78
CA LYS A 180 9.32 -9.35 -24.36
C LYS A 180 9.35 -7.93 -23.75
N MET A 181 10.35 -7.66 -22.92
CA MET A 181 10.62 -6.31 -22.38
C MET A 181 11.61 -5.57 -23.28
N GLY A 182 11.51 -4.24 -23.32
CA GLY A 182 12.30 -3.41 -24.23
C GLY A 182 13.50 -2.70 -23.59
N LYS A 183 13.32 -2.14 -22.38
CA LYS A 183 14.29 -1.29 -21.68
C LYS A 183 14.12 -1.41 -20.17
N VAL A 184 15.18 -1.09 -19.44
CA VAL A 184 15.22 -1.00 -17.98
C VAL A 184 15.48 0.45 -17.58
N PHE A 185 14.74 0.93 -16.58
CA PHE A 185 14.95 2.23 -15.94
C PHE A 185 15.21 1.99 -14.44
N PHE A 186 16.36 2.43 -13.94
CA PHE A 186 16.78 2.17 -12.56
C PHE A 186 16.32 3.28 -11.61
N THR A 187 15.93 2.87 -10.41
CA THR A 187 15.58 3.72 -9.27
C THR A 187 16.15 3.08 -8.00
N ASN A 188 16.07 3.77 -6.87
CA ASN A 188 16.66 3.32 -5.61
C ASN A 188 15.65 2.57 -4.73
N SER A 189 14.34 2.68 -5.01
CA SER A 189 13.29 2.03 -4.24
C SER A 189 12.12 1.58 -5.11
N GLY A 190 11.33 0.63 -4.59
CA GLY A 190 10.07 0.23 -5.21
C GLY A 190 9.06 1.38 -5.32
N SER A 191 9.06 2.32 -4.37
CA SER A 191 8.21 3.51 -4.42
C SER A 191 8.57 4.41 -5.61
N GLU A 192 9.87 4.69 -5.81
CA GLU A 192 10.36 5.48 -6.95
C GLU A 192 10.09 4.79 -8.30
N ALA A 193 10.20 3.45 -8.33
CA ALA A 193 9.86 2.66 -9.51
C ALA A 193 8.39 2.85 -9.87
N ASN A 194 7.47 2.75 -8.92
CA ASN A 194 6.03 2.92 -9.16
C ASN A 194 5.66 4.36 -9.54
N ASP A 195 6.26 5.38 -8.92
CA ASP A 195 6.09 6.78 -9.34
C ASP A 195 6.55 6.98 -10.79
N SER A 196 7.66 6.36 -11.17
CA SER A 196 8.18 6.37 -12.53
C SER A 196 7.23 5.69 -13.51
N GLN A 197 6.61 4.56 -13.13
CA GLN A 197 5.60 3.87 -13.94
C GLN A 197 4.39 4.77 -14.21
N VAL A 198 3.87 5.46 -13.19
CA VAL A 198 2.76 6.43 -13.35
C VAL A 198 3.13 7.52 -14.36
N LYS A 199 4.34 8.09 -14.24
CA LYS A 199 4.82 9.12 -15.18
C LYS A 199 4.93 8.58 -16.61
N LEU A 200 5.45 7.37 -16.79
CA LEU A 200 5.57 6.73 -18.11
C LEU A 200 4.20 6.46 -18.73
N VAL A 201 3.24 5.95 -17.94
CA VAL A 201 1.84 5.73 -18.37
C VAL A 201 1.19 7.03 -18.81
N TRP A 202 1.37 8.11 -18.06
CA TRP A 202 0.84 9.42 -18.41
C TRP A 202 1.49 9.99 -19.66
N TYR A 203 2.80 9.89 -19.77
CA TYR A 203 3.57 10.35 -20.94
C TYR A 203 3.13 9.58 -22.19
N TYR A 204 3.03 8.26 -22.10
CA TYR A 204 2.54 7.40 -23.17
C TYR A 204 1.16 7.83 -23.67
N ASN A 205 0.20 8.06 -22.77
CA ASN A 205 -1.14 8.48 -23.16
C ASN A 205 -1.17 9.91 -23.75
N ASN A 206 -0.35 10.83 -23.24
CA ASN A 206 -0.20 12.17 -23.83
C ASN A 206 0.37 12.10 -25.25
N ALA A 207 1.42 11.30 -25.45
CA ALA A 207 2.06 11.13 -26.75
C ALA A 207 1.10 10.53 -27.80
N LEU A 208 0.09 9.77 -27.36
CA LEU A 208 -0.97 9.22 -28.21
C LEU A 208 -2.20 10.13 -28.34
N GLY A 209 -2.15 11.37 -27.84
CA GLY A 209 -3.28 12.31 -27.94
C GLY A 209 -4.46 11.97 -27.02
N ARG A 210 -4.24 11.20 -25.94
CA ARG A 210 -5.25 10.80 -24.95
C ARG A 210 -5.00 11.49 -23.59
N PRO A 211 -5.12 12.83 -23.50
CA PRO A 211 -4.74 13.58 -22.30
C PRO A 211 -5.60 13.26 -21.06
N ASN A 212 -6.81 12.76 -21.26
CA ASN A 212 -7.72 12.41 -20.17
C ASN A 212 -7.49 11.00 -19.60
N LYS A 213 -6.77 10.12 -20.33
CA LYS A 213 -6.51 8.73 -19.94
C LYS A 213 -5.36 8.67 -18.94
N LYS A 214 -5.66 8.91 -17.66
CA LYS A 214 -4.70 9.16 -16.57
C LYS A 214 -4.92 8.39 -15.29
N LYS A 215 -6.16 7.98 -15.02
CA LYS A 215 -6.50 7.31 -13.76
C LYS A 215 -5.86 5.94 -13.70
N ILE A 216 -5.48 5.50 -12.51
CA ILE A 216 -4.85 4.20 -12.27
C ILE A 216 -5.68 3.44 -11.27
N ILE A 217 -6.02 2.20 -11.58
CA ILE A 217 -6.75 1.31 -10.69
C ILE A 217 -5.74 0.41 -9.98
N ALA A 218 -5.71 0.52 -8.65
CA ALA A 218 -5.04 -0.41 -7.74
C ALA A 218 -6.10 -1.24 -6.99
N ARG A 219 -5.70 -1.96 -5.93
CA ARG A 219 -6.61 -2.86 -5.18
C ARG A 219 -6.59 -2.53 -3.70
N TYR A 220 -7.70 -2.74 -3.01
CA TYR A 220 -7.68 -2.73 -1.54
C TYR A 220 -6.67 -3.76 -1.01
N LYS A 221 -5.97 -3.36 0.07
CA LYS A 221 -4.83 -4.08 0.68
C LYS A 221 -3.55 -4.21 -0.16
N SER A 222 -3.46 -3.61 -1.34
CA SER A 222 -2.19 -3.62 -2.09
C SER A 222 -1.13 -2.74 -1.43
N TYR A 223 0.14 -3.04 -1.69
CA TYR A 223 1.26 -2.17 -1.31
C TYR A 223 2.12 -1.88 -2.53
N HIS A 224 2.25 -0.60 -2.86
CA HIS A 224 3.03 -0.10 -3.98
C HIS A 224 4.11 0.90 -3.55
N GLY A 225 4.21 1.23 -2.26
CA GLY A 225 5.24 2.10 -1.71
C GLY A 225 4.68 3.25 -0.88
N SER A 226 5.54 4.21 -0.53
CA SER A 226 5.27 5.27 0.45
C SER A 226 5.61 6.70 0.00
N THR A 227 6.00 6.92 -1.26
CA THR A 227 5.96 8.27 -1.86
C THR A 227 4.49 8.72 -2.02
N LEU A 228 4.20 9.99 -2.29
CA LEU A 228 2.81 10.47 -2.42
C LEU A 228 1.98 9.66 -3.44
N VAL A 229 2.57 9.37 -4.61
CA VAL A 229 1.90 8.62 -5.67
C VAL A 229 1.85 7.13 -5.32
N ALA A 230 2.96 6.51 -4.93
CA ALA A 230 2.97 5.10 -4.51
C ALA A 230 2.09 4.79 -3.28
N ALA A 231 2.02 5.70 -2.32
CA ALA A 231 1.12 5.61 -1.17
C ALA A 231 -0.34 5.73 -1.60
N SER A 232 -0.66 6.60 -2.56
CA SER A 232 -2.00 6.66 -3.16
C SER A 232 -2.37 5.33 -3.82
N LEU A 233 -1.44 4.73 -4.57
CA LEU A 233 -1.63 3.41 -5.18
C LEU A 233 -1.82 2.31 -4.14
N SER A 234 -1.12 2.38 -3.00
CA SER A 234 -1.25 1.40 -1.93
C SER A 234 -2.66 1.43 -1.32
N GLY A 235 -3.32 0.28 -1.22
CA GLY A 235 -4.65 0.13 -0.64
C GLY A 235 -4.66 -0.09 0.88
N LEU A 236 -3.69 0.48 1.61
CA LEU A 236 -3.55 0.32 3.07
C LEU A 236 -3.90 1.63 3.80
N PRO A 237 -4.92 1.64 4.67
CA PRO A 237 -5.37 2.86 5.34
C PRO A 237 -4.29 3.62 6.13
N ALA A 238 -3.32 2.91 6.71
CA ALA A 238 -2.23 3.51 7.47
C ALA A 238 -1.30 4.40 6.62
N LEU A 239 -1.26 4.20 5.29
CA LEU A 239 -0.52 5.05 4.37
C LEU A 239 -1.32 6.30 3.94
N HIS A 240 -2.62 6.36 4.25
CA HIS A 240 -3.51 7.44 3.81
C HIS A 240 -3.93 8.37 4.94
N GLN A 241 -4.16 7.81 6.12
CA GLN A 241 -4.61 8.55 7.28
C GLN A 241 -3.68 9.72 7.59
N LYS A 242 -4.25 10.93 7.65
CA LYS A 242 -3.53 12.19 7.92
C LYS A 242 -2.56 12.67 6.83
N PHE A 243 -2.63 12.09 5.62
CA PHE A 243 -1.82 12.50 4.48
C PHE A 243 -2.64 12.98 3.26
N ASP A 244 -3.96 13.13 3.41
CA ASP A 244 -4.90 13.53 2.35
C ASP A 244 -4.80 12.66 1.08
N LEU A 245 -4.59 11.36 1.29
CA LEU A 245 -4.51 10.33 0.26
C LEU A 245 -5.75 9.42 0.28
N PRO A 246 -6.05 8.72 -0.84
CA PRO A 246 -5.33 8.69 -2.12
C PRO A 246 -5.52 9.95 -2.98
N ALA A 247 -4.56 10.22 -3.87
CA ALA A 247 -4.70 11.27 -4.87
C ALA A 247 -5.88 11.00 -5.82
N PRO A 248 -6.58 12.03 -6.34
CA PRO A 248 -7.84 11.86 -7.10
C PRO A 248 -7.76 11.00 -8.37
N PHE A 249 -6.56 10.78 -8.92
CA PHE A 249 -6.37 9.94 -10.11
C PHE A 249 -6.20 8.45 -9.77
N VAL A 250 -6.14 8.08 -8.50
CA VAL A 250 -6.02 6.69 -8.07
C VAL A 250 -7.37 6.18 -7.58
N LEU A 251 -7.72 4.98 -8.04
CA LEU A 251 -8.91 4.25 -7.64
C LEU A 251 -8.50 2.90 -7.05
N HIS A 252 -9.29 2.35 -6.14
CA HIS A 252 -9.09 1.00 -5.62
C HIS A 252 -10.29 0.11 -5.95
N THR A 253 -10.02 -0.98 -6.68
CA THR A 253 -10.97 -2.09 -6.82
C THR A 253 -10.82 -3.09 -5.68
N ASP A 254 -11.63 -4.15 -5.69
CA ASP A 254 -11.70 -5.16 -4.65
C ASP A 254 -10.34 -5.81 -4.31
N CYS A 255 -10.23 -6.27 -3.06
CA CYS A 255 -9.12 -7.10 -2.61
C CYS A 255 -9.38 -8.57 -3.01
N PRO A 256 -8.46 -9.23 -3.74
CA PRO A 256 -8.58 -10.63 -4.14
C PRO A 256 -8.24 -11.59 -2.99
N HIS A 257 -8.90 -11.46 -1.84
CA HIS A 257 -8.69 -12.32 -0.67
C HIS A 257 -9.92 -13.20 -0.44
N TYR A 258 -9.94 -14.36 -1.11
CA TYR A 258 -11.07 -15.29 -1.09
C TYR A 258 -11.52 -15.64 0.33
N TRP A 259 -10.59 -16.05 1.19
CA TRP A 259 -10.89 -16.44 2.59
C TRP A 259 -11.68 -15.38 3.35
N ARG A 260 -11.46 -14.09 3.08
CA ARG A 260 -12.12 -12.98 3.78
C ARG A 260 -13.37 -12.45 3.07
N PHE A 261 -13.40 -12.45 1.73
CA PHE A 261 -14.37 -11.65 0.96
C PHE A 261 -15.26 -12.48 0.03
N HIS A 262 -15.16 -13.81 0.03
CA HIS A 262 -16.14 -14.66 -0.64
C HIS A 262 -17.52 -14.56 0.02
N LEU A 263 -18.57 -14.74 -0.78
CA LEU A 263 -19.94 -14.86 -0.29
C LEU A 263 -20.22 -16.32 0.13
N PRO A 264 -21.20 -16.56 1.03
CA PRO A 264 -21.60 -17.92 1.38
C PRO A 264 -21.98 -18.74 0.14
N GLY A 265 -21.30 -19.89 -0.04
CA GLY A 265 -21.51 -20.79 -1.18
C GLY A 265 -20.79 -20.39 -2.47
N GLU A 266 -20.10 -19.25 -2.51
CA GLU A 266 -19.33 -18.81 -3.67
C GLU A 266 -18.02 -19.59 -3.77
N THR A 267 -17.77 -20.19 -4.93
CA THR A 267 -16.48 -20.83 -5.23
C THR A 267 -15.40 -19.80 -5.54
N GLU A 268 -14.14 -20.22 -5.49
CA GLU A 268 -12.99 -19.35 -5.76
C GLU A 268 -13.00 -18.77 -7.19
N GLU A 269 -13.50 -19.53 -8.16
CA GLU A 269 -13.63 -19.07 -9.55
C GLU A 269 -14.80 -18.09 -9.73
N GLU A 270 -15.93 -18.33 -9.07
CA GLU A 270 -17.07 -17.39 -9.05
C GLU A 270 -16.68 -16.07 -8.37
N PHE A 271 -15.91 -16.14 -7.28
CA PHE A 271 -15.32 -14.98 -6.62
C PHE A 271 -14.46 -14.18 -7.59
N SER A 272 -13.54 -14.84 -8.31
CA SER A 272 -12.72 -14.19 -9.34
C SER A 272 -13.57 -13.55 -10.45
N THR A 273 -14.65 -14.20 -10.89
CA THR A 273 -15.60 -13.64 -11.87
C THR A 273 -16.25 -12.37 -11.33
N ARG A 274 -16.73 -12.40 -10.08
CA ARG A 274 -17.32 -11.23 -9.44
C ARG A 274 -16.33 -10.07 -9.35
N LEU A 275 -15.08 -10.32 -8.98
CA LEU A 275 -14.06 -9.26 -8.90
C LEU A 275 -13.74 -8.66 -10.28
N ALA A 276 -13.70 -9.48 -11.33
CA ALA A 276 -13.51 -9.01 -12.71
C ALA A 276 -14.70 -8.13 -13.15
N ASN A 277 -15.93 -8.55 -12.87
CA ASN A 277 -17.13 -7.76 -13.15
C ASN A 277 -17.14 -6.43 -12.38
N ASN A 278 -16.71 -6.44 -11.12
CA ASN A 278 -16.60 -5.21 -10.31
C ASN A 278 -15.55 -4.25 -10.88
N LEU A 279 -14.41 -4.77 -11.35
CA LEU A 279 -13.40 -3.98 -12.06
C LEU A 279 -13.96 -3.36 -13.35
N GLU A 280 -14.65 -4.15 -14.17
CA GLU A 280 -15.32 -3.66 -15.38
C GLU A 280 -16.34 -2.56 -15.06
N ASN A 281 -17.21 -2.77 -14.07
CA ASN A 281 -18.19 -1.78 -13.62
C ASN A 281 -17.53 -0.47 -13.16
N LEU A 282 -16.40 -0.55 -12.45
CA LEU A 282 -15.62 0.62 -12.04
C LEU A 282 -15.08 1.38 -13.25
N ILE A 283 -14.52 0.66 -14.23
CA ILE A 283 -14.00 1.26 -15.48
C ILE A 283 -15.12 1.96 -16.25
N LEU A 284 -16.28 1.32 -16.40
CA LEU A 284 -17.45 1.88 -17.08
C LEU A 284 -17.98 3.13 -16.36
N LYS A 285 -18.06 3.08 -15.02
CA LYS A 285 -18.52 4.21 -14.20
C LYS A 285 -17.62 5.44 -14.33
N GLU A 286 -16.31 5.24 -14.35
CA GLU A 286 -15.33 6.33 -14.39
C GLU A 286 -15.08 6.86 -15.82
N GLY A 287 -15.55 6.12 -16.83
CA GLY A 287 -15.29 6.37 -18.24
C GLY A 287 -13.99 5.66 -18.68
N PRO A 288 -14.07 4.66 -19.58
CA PRO A 288 -12.90 3.90 -20.05
C PRO A 288 -11.77 4.77 -20.64
N ASP A 289 -12.14 5.90 -21.26
CA ASP A 289 -11.19 6.87 -21.83
C ASP A 289 -10.41 7.65 -20.77
N THR A 290 -10.75 7.51 -19.49
CA THR A 290 -10.04 8.14 -18.37
C THR A 290 -9.09 7.21 -17.63
N ILE A 291 -9.27 5.88 -17.75
CA ILE A 291 -8.45 4.87 -17.06
C ILE A 291 -7.25 4.47 -17.91
N ALA A 292 -6.04 4.69 -17.41
CA ALA A 292 -4.79 4.44 -18.12
C ALA A 292 -4.18 3.08 -17.85
N ALA A 293 -4.23 2.62 -16.60
CA ALA A 293 -3.54 1.43 -16.17
C ALA A 293 -4.22 0.73 -14.99
N PHE A 294 -3.94 -0.57 -14.87
CA PHE A 294 -4.21 -1.39 -13.70
C PHE A 294 -2.88 -1.88 -13.15
N ILE A 295 -2.64 -1.68 -11.85
CA ILE A 295 -1.41 -2.11 -11.16
C ILE A 295 -1.70 -3.22 -10.16
N ALA A 296 -0.91 -4.30 -10.21
CA ALA A 296 -1.12 -5.44 -9.33
C ALA A 296 0.15 -6.22 -8.98
N GLU A 297 0.38 -6.41 -7.68
CA GLU A 297 1.25 -7.47 -7.16
C GLU A 297 0.67 -8.85 -7.52
N PRO A 298 1.46 -9.79 -8.06
CA PRO A 298 1.03 -11.17 -8.31
C PRO A 298 0.59 -11.91 -7.05
N VAL A 299 1.30 -11.69 -5.94
CA VAL A 299 0.92 -12.10 -4.57
C VAL A 299 1.07 -10.85 -3.71
N MET A 300 0.03 -10.46 -2.97
CA MET A 300 0.14 -9.24 -2.15
C MET A 300 1.04 -9.49 -0.94
N GLY A 301 2.10 -8.71 -0.81
CA GLY A 301 3.08 -8.86 0.27
C GLY A 301 2.59 -8.23 1.57
N ALA A 302 2.85 -6.94 1.74
CA ALA A 302 2.50 -6.18 2.96
C ALA A 302 0.98 -6.12 3.23
N GLY A 303 0.14 -6.41 2.24
CA GLY A 303 -1.29 -6.63 2.42
C GLY A 303 -1.65 -7.81 3.32
N GLY A 304 -0.71 -8.72 3.58
CA GLY A 304 -0.86 -9.87 4.46
C GLY A 304 -0.69 -11.21 3.75
N VAL A 305 0.28 -11.32 2.83
CA VAL A 305 0.63 -12.56 2.11
C VAL A 305 -0.60 -13.19 1.47
N ILE A 306 -1.23 -12.46 0.56
CA ILE A 306 -2.53 -12.84 -0.04
C ILE A 306 -2.28 -13.42 -1.42
N LEU A 307 -2.59 -14.70 -1.57
CA LEU A 307 -2.61 -15.38 -2.86
C LEU A 307 -3.86 -14.94 -3.66
N PRO A 308 -3.71 -14.71 -4.98
CA PRO A 308 -4.85 -14.45 -5.83
C PRO A 308 -5.75 -15.70 -5.90
N PRO A 309 -7.08 -15.53 -6.00
CA PRO A 309 -7.96 -16.66 -6.20
C PRO A 309 -7.74 -17.29 -7.57
N LYS A 310 -8.08 -18.57 -7.71
CA LYS A 310 -8.09 -19.28 -9.01
C LYS A 310 -8.69 -18.44 -10.11
N THR A 311 -8.05 -18.42 -11.28
CA THR A 311 -8.47 -17.70 -12.50
C THR A 311 -8.50 -16.16 -12.40
N TYR A 312 -8.10 -15.55 -11.27
CA TYR A 312 -8.19 -14.10 -11.07
C TYR A 312 -7.47 -13.28 -12.14
N PHE A 313 -6.18 -13.52 -12.36
CA PHE A 313 -5.39 -12.75 -13.32
C PHE A 313 -5.79 -13.01 -14.77
N GLU A 314 -6.28 -14.21 -15.09
CA GLU A 314 -6.85 -14.50 -16.41
C GLU A 314 -8.06 -13.60 -16.67
N LYS A 315 -9.02 -13.59 -15.75
CA LYS A 315 -10.26 -12.80 -15.86
C LYS A 315 -9.99 -11.29 -15.86
N VAL A 316 -9.11 -10.80 -14.99
CA VAL A 316 -8.73 -9.39 -14.94
C VAL A 316 -7.96 -8.96 -16.19
N SER A 317 -7.10 -9.82 -16.74
CA SER A 317 -6.36 -9.52 -17.97
C SER A 317 -7.29 -9.39 -19.19
N ILE A 318 -8.39 -10.18 -19.23
CA ILE A 318 -9.41 -10.05 -20.27
C ILE A 318 -10.07 -8.66 -20.20
N VAL A 319 -10.52 -8.25 -19.01
CA VAL A 319 -11.10 -6.92 -18.78
C VAL A 319 -10.12 -5.80 -19.16
N GLY A 320 -8.87 -5.91 -18.71
CA GLY A 320 -7.82 -4.92 -19.06
C GLY A 320 -7.60 -4.79 -20.56
N SER A 321 -7.64 -5.91 -21.29
CA SER A 321 -7.49 -5.94 -22.75
C SER A 321 -8.68 -5.31 -23.47
N GLN A 322 -9.92 -5.59 -23.02
CA GLN A 322 -11.14 -5.01 -23.59
C GLN A 322 -11.14 -3.48 -23.55
N PHE A 323 -10.65 -2.87 -22.47
CA PHE A 323 -10.64 -1.42 -22.29
C PHE A 323 -9.27 -0.76 -22.61
N SER A 324 -8.33 -1.53 -23.17
CA SER A 324 -6.99 -1.07 -23.54
C SER A 324 -6.22 -0.40 -22.38
N LEU A 325 -6.21 -1.06 -21.21
CA LEU A 325 -5.44 -0.63 -20.04
C LEU A 325 -4.02 -1.17 -20.13
N LEU A 326 -3.04 -0.37 -19.69
CA LEU A 326 -1.70 -0.88 -19.42
C LEU A 326 -1.72 -1.74 -18.13
N SER A 327 -1.06 -2.89 -18.16
CA SER A 327 -0.86 -3.75 -16.99
C SER A 327 0.52 -3.51 -16.39
N ILE A 328 0.54 -3.05 -15.12
CA ILE A 328 1.75 -2.76 -14.33
C ILE A 328 1.96 -3.85 -13.30
#